data_AF-A0A9E6WIE2-F1
#
_entry.id   AF-A0A9E6WIE2-F1
#
_cell.length_a   1.000
_cell.length_b   1.000
_cell.length_c   1.000
_cell.angle_alpha   90.00
_cell.angle_beta   90.00
_cell.angle_gamma   90.00
#
_symmetry.space_group_name_H-M   'P 1'
#
loop_
_entity.id
_entity.type
_entity.pdbx_description
1 polymer ?
#
loop_
_entity_poly.entity_id
_entity_poly.type
_entity_poly.pdbx_seq_one_letter_code
_entity_poly.pdbx_strand_id
1 'polypeptide(L)'
;MLTDVFFVRYEQTPLFRSFLKREMRTLHQCFTILEDFHPFWGEVDKEQRASEKFWGEIHNRVANELGVRWLSDPWYQAHVGIGEYRRLETKQRNYIEICRNWYSDFKSVEESIDECIKERLSLVELGMRLKYADAEGCKMNLALAVGPKSVMASVSQRYIEKYETAASELNDRLRSARFPLNYHNGFFQIEADTVISREIEQPFWSLVSEPLWKNVDIDMKEAVDQRDNGGKDPAIFAAKALESTIKVISSELDLTHGGERGAHGFIENLSKNSVMFIVEWERDILKSFFFFFFNQLGHGPC
;
A
#
# COMPACT_ATOMS: atom_id res chain seq x y z
N MET A 1 0.36 12.90 1.78
CA MET A 1 0.47 12.17 3.05
C MET A 1 0.00 10.75 2.75
N LEU A 2 0.70 9.68 3.15
CA LEU A 2 0.33 8.27 2.88
C LEU A 2 -1.13 7.83 3.18
N THR A 3 -1.95 8.69 3.78
CA THR A 3 -3.41 8.53 3.90
C THR A 3 -4.14 8.65 2.57
N ASP A 4 -3.59 9.41 1.63
CA ASP A 4 -4.27 9.82 0.41
C ASP A 4 -4.36 8.63 -0.58
N VAL A 5 -5.40 8.65 -1.40
CA VAL A 5 -5.63 7.65 -2.44
C VAL A 5 -4.71 7.86 -3.63
N PHE A 6 -4.43 6.78 -4.38
CA PHE A 6 -3.47 6.79 -5.49
C PHE A 6 -3.67 7.95 -6.47
N PHE A 7 -4.90 8.24 -6.88
CA PHE A 7 -5.17 9.31 -7.84
C PHE A 7 -4.85 10.71 -7.29
N VAL A 8 -5.04 10.95 -5.99
CA VAL A 8 -4.66 12.20 -5.33
C VAL A 8 -3.15 12.29 -5.20
N ARG A 9 -2.48 11.19 -4.82
CA ARG A 9 -1.02 11.17 -4.70
C ARG A 9 -0.36 11.53 -6.03
N TYR A 10 -0.83 10.93 -7.13
CA TYR A 10 -0.25 11.11 -8.46
C TYR A 10 -1.04 12.06 -9.36
N GLU A 11 -1.83 12.98 -8.80
CA GLU A 11 -2.70 13.88 -9.58
C GLU A 11 -1.92 14.64 -10.66
N GLN A 12 -0.75 15.18 -10.30
CA GLN A 12 0.06 16.01 -11.20
C GLN A 12 1.00 15.21 -12.13
N THR A 13 1.07 13.89 -11.97
CA THR A 13 2.04 13.05 -12.67
C THR A 13 1.36 12.26 -13.79
N PRO A 14 1.51 12.61 -15.07
CA PRO A 14 0.82 11.92 -16.16
C PRO A 14 1.42 10.51 -16.37
N LEU A 15 0.60 9.47 -16.15
CA LEU A 15 1.05 8.07 -16.22
C LEU A 15 0.53 7.36 -17.48
N PHE A 16 -0.70 7.65 -17.87
CA PHE A 16 -1.41 6.93 -18.92
C PHE A 16 -1.84 7.87 -20.05
N ARG A 17 -1.54 7.48 -21.28
CA ARG A 17 -1.84 8.27 -22.48
C ARG A 17 -2.94 7.68 -23.36
N SER A 18 -3.28 6.42 -23.16
CA SER A 18 -4.21 5.69 -24.02
C SER A 18 -5.03 4.69 -23.23
N PHE A 19 -6.32 4.60 -23.53
CA PHE A 19 -7.23 3.60 -22.98
C PHE A 19 -7.56 2.56 -24.04
N LEU A 20 -6.69 1.55 -24.22
CA LEU A 20 -6.91 0.46 -25.16
C LEU A 20 -7.53 -0.74 -24.44
N LYS A 21 -7.87 -1.78 -25.22
CA LYS A 21 -8.37 -3.06 -24.68
C LYS A 21 -7.43 -3.71 -23.67
N ARG A 22 -6.12 -3.40 -23.74
CA ARG A 22 -5.12 -3.91 -22.81
C ARG A 22 -5.33 -3.30 -21.43
N GLU A 23 -5.39 -1.97 -21.33
CA GLU A 23 -5.61 -1.25 -20.07
C GLU A 23 -6.94 -1.66 -19.45
N MET A 24 -8.02 -1.76 -20.24
CA MET A 24 -9.32 -2.23 -19.76
C MET A 24 -9.27 -3.66 -19.21
N ARG A 25 -8.53 -4.57 -19.88
CA ARG A 25 -8.34 -5.95 -19.40
C ARG A 25 -7.55 -5.97 -18.09
N THR A 26 -6.48 -5.18 -18.00
CA THR A 26 -5.63 -5.12 -16.82
C THR A 26 -6.40 -4.58 -15.62
N LEU A 27 -7.17 -3.52 -15.79
CA LEU A 27 -8.06 -3.00 -14.75
C LEU A 27 -9.05 -4.09 -14.29
N HIS A 28 -9.73 -4.74 -15.23
CA HIS A 28 -10.64 -5.83 -14.89
C HIS A 28 -9.93 -6.94 -14.09
N GLN A 29 -8.75 -7.37 -14.51
CA GLN A 29 -7.93 -8.36 -13.79
C GLN A 29 -7.56 -7.88 -12.38
N CYS A 30 -7.14 -6.62 -12.23
CA CYS A 30 -6.81 -6.04 -10.92
C CYS A 30 -8.01 -6.08 -9.96
N PHE A 31 -9.21 -5.73 -10.45
CA PHE A 31 -10.43 -5.81 -9.67
C PHE A 31 -10.80 -7.25 -9.32
N THR A 32 -10.68 -8.19 -10.27
CA THR A 32 -10.94 -9.61 -10.04
C THR A 32 -10.00 -10.20 -8.99
N ILE A 33 -8.71 -9.85 -9.00
CA ILE A 33 -7.75 -10.29 -7.96
C ILE A 33 -8.24 -9.86 -6.57
N LEU A 34 -8.70 -8.62 -6.43
CA LEU A 34 -9.25 -8.11 -5.17
C LEU A 34 -10.53 -8.85 -4.76
N GLU A 35 -11.42 -9.10 -5.72
CA GLU A 35 -12.67 -9.84 -5.49
C GLU A 35 -12.42 -11.29 -5.08
N ASP A 36 -11.50 -12.00 -5.74
CA ASP A 36 -11.10 -13.37 -5.39
C ASP A 36 -10.39 -13.42 -4.03
N PHE A 37 -9.65 -12.37 -3.70
CA PHE A 37 -9.05 -12.23 -2.38
C PHE A 37 -10.12 -12.05 -1.30
N HIS A 38 -11.14 -11.22 -1.57
CA HIS A 38 -12.22 -10.91 -0.64
C HIS A 38 -13.62 -11.08 -1.28
N PRO A 39 -14.09 -12.34 -1.41
CA PRO A 39 -15.37 -12.63 -2.05
C PRO A 39 -16.53 -12.08 -1.21
N PHE A 40 -17.54 -11.52 -1.87
CA PHE A 40 -18.70 -10.97 -1.17
C PHE A 40 -19.67 -12.04 -0.64
N TRP A 41 -19.84 -13.11 -1.41
CA TRP A 41 -20.73 -14.22 -1.05
C TRP A 41 -19.95 -15.21 -0.19
N GLY A 42 -20.15 -15.14 1.12
CA GLY A 42 -19.66 -16.15 2.07
C GLY A 42 -20.68 -17.27 2.28
N GLU A 43 -20.25 -18.39 2.85
CA GLU A 43 -21.15 -19.50 3.20
C GLU A 43 -22.00 -19.16 4.43
N VAL A 44 -21.57 -18.17 5.22
CA VAL A 44 -22.18 -17.80 6.50
C VAL A 44 -22.51 -16.29 6.53
N ASP A 45 -23.67 -15.93 7.09
CA ASP A 45 -24.12 -14.53 7.26
C ASP A 45 -23.07 -13.59 7.87
N LYS A 46 -22.23 -14.11 8.78
CA LYS A 46 -21.16 -13.33 9.42
C LYS A 46 -20.09 -12.88 8.42
N GLU A 47 -19.73 -13.76 7.48
CA GLU A 47 -18.75 -13.48 6.43
C GLU A 47 -19.31 -12.47 5.42
N GLN A 48 -20.60 -12.60 5.10
CA GLN A 48 -21.28 -11.63 4.24
C GLN A 48 -21.32 -10.24 4.87
N ARG A 49 -21.61 -10.13 6.17
CA ARG A 49 -21.56 -8.83 6.90
C ARG A 49 -20.15 -8.25 6.98
N ALA A 50 -19.13 -9.10 7.14
CA ALA A 50 -17.74 -8.64 7.13
C ALA A 50 -17.35 -8.11 5.74
N SER A 51 -17.82 -8.78 4.68
CA SER A 51 -17.61 -8.37 3.30
C SER A 51 -18.34 -7.08 2.96
N GLU A 52 -19.58 -6.93 3.42
CA GLU A 52 -20.34 -5.69 3.26
C GLU A 52 -19.62 -4.49 3.90
N LYS A 53 -19.04 -4.68 5.10
CA LYS A 53 -18.22 -3.65 5.75
C LYS A 53 -16.96 -3.32 4.94
N PHE A 54 -16.25 -4.32 4.43
CA PHE A 54 -15.04 -4.12 3.64
C PHE A 54 -15.32 -3.31 2.36
N TRP A 55 -16.31 -3.73 1.57
CA TRP A 55 -16.67 -3.02 0.33
C TRP A 55 -17.27 -1.65 0.61
N GLY A 56 -18.01 -1.49 1.72
CA GLY A 56 -18.52 -0.21 2.18
C GLY A 56 -17.40 0.77 2.58
N GLU A 57 -16.36 0.29 3.27
CA GLU A 57 -15.20 1.11 3.64
C GLU A 57 -14.45 1.63 2.41
N ILE A 58 -14.17 0.75 1.43
CA ILE A 58 -13.52 1.14 0.17
C ILE A 58 -14.38 2.15 -0.58
N HIS A 59 -15.68 1.87 -0.72
CA HIS A 59 -16.64 2.77 -1.34
C HIS A 59 -16.57 4.16 -0.71
N ASN A 60 -16.69 4.25 0.62
CA ASN A 60 -16.75 5.53 1.32
C ASN A 60 -15.46 6.31 1.17
N ARG A 61 -14.30 5.65 1.24
CA ARG A 61 -13.00 6.32 1.05
C ARG A 61 -12.87 6.88 -0.36
N VAL A 62 -13.11 6.09 -1.40
CA VAL A 62 -13.02 6.59 -2.79
C VAL A 62 -14.06 7.68 -3.05
N ALA A 63 -15.30 7.49 -2.60
CA ALA A 63 -16.38 8.44 -2.81
C ALA A 63 -16.10 9.80 -2.14
N ASN A 64 -15.54 9.79 -0.93
CA ASN A 64 -15.14 11.02 -0.23
C ASN A 64 -14.05 11.79 -0.98
N GLU A 65 -13.04 11.10 -1.50
CA GLU A 65 -11.95 11.72 -2.26
C GLU A 65 -12.41 12.27 -3.61
N LEU A 66 -13.39 11.61 -4.25
CA LEU A 66 -14.04 12.09 -5.48
C LEU A 66 -15.10 13.16 -5.24
N GLY A 67 -15.44 13.47 -3.98
CA GLY A 67 -16.50 14.41 -3.63
C GLY A 67 -17.91 13.94 -4.02
N VAL A 68 -18.12 12.63 -4.21
CA VAL A 68 -19.41 12.05 -4.57
C VAL A 68 -20.03 11.30 -3.39
N ARG A 69 -21.37 11.23 -3.34
CA ARG A 69 -22.07 10.48 -2.28
C ARG A 69 -22.02 8.97 -2.51
N TRP A 70 -22.09 8.56 -3.77
CA TRP A 70 -22.09 7.16 -4.18
C TRP A 70 -21.26 7.01 -5.45
N LEU A 71 -20.46 5.95 -5.53
CA LEU A 71 -19.66 5.67 -6.73
C LEU A 71 -20.53 5.31 -7.94
N SER A 72 -21.64 4.58 -7.72
CA SER A 72 -22.65 4.33 -8.76
C SER A 72 -24.04 4.27 -8.15
N ASP A 73 -25.07 4.09 -8.97
CA ASP A 73 -26.45 4.03 -8.53
C ASP A 73 -26.62 3.02 -7.38
N PRO A 74 -27.04 3.46 -6.19
CA PRO A 74 -27.20 2.56 -5.05
C PRO A 74 -28.55 1.81 -5.07
N TRP A 75 -29.47 2.18 -5.97
CA TRP A 75 -30.83 1.63 -5.99
C TRP A 75 -31.14 0.95 -7.33
N TYR A 76 -31.84 -0.18 -7.26
CA TYR A 76 -32.37 -0.87 -8.43
C TYR A 76 -33.81 -1.31 -8.21
N GLN A 77 -34.56 -1.46 -9.30
CA GLN A 77 -35.92 -2.00 -9.25
C GLN A 77 -35.87 -3.51 -9.45
N ALA A 78 -36.49 -4.24 -8.53
CA ALA A 78 -36.60 -5.69 -8.56
C ALA A 78 -38.07 -6.10 -8.52
N HIS A 79 -38.42 -7.12 -9.31
CA HIS A 79 -39.71 -7.78 -9.15
C HIS A 79 -39.62 -8.75 -7.98
N VAL A 80 -40.46 -8.55 -6.97
CA VAL A 80 -40.53 -9.40 -5.78
C VAL A 80 -41.92 -10.04 -5.72
N GLY A 81 -41.95 -11.33 -5.40
CA GLY A 81 -43.18 -12.12 -5.34
C GLY A 81 -43.26 -13.19 -6.44
N ILE A 82 -44.24 -14.08 -6.29
CA ILE A 82 -44.46 -15.23 -7.18
C ILE A 82 -45.83 -15.08 -7.85
N GLY A 83 -45.91 -15.31 -9.15
CA GLY A 83 -47.16 -15.29 -9.91
C GLY A 83 -47.83 -13.90 -9.91
N GLU A 84 -49.13 -13.87 -9.59
CA GLU A 84 -49.98 -12.66 -9.60
C GLU A 84 -49.63 -11.64 -8.51
N TYR A 85 -48.83 -12.03 -7.50
CA TYR A 85 -48.38 -11.14 -6.42
C TYR A 85 -47.05 -10.45 -6.72
N ARG A 86 -46.56 -10.49 -7.98
CA ARG A 86 -45.35 -9.76 -8.37
C ARG A 86 -45.58 -8.26 -8.26
N ARG A 87 -44.75 -7.60 -7.45
CA ARG A 87 -44.71 -6.14 -7.33
C ARG A 87 -43.30 -5.64 -7.61
N LEU A 88 -43.22 -4.40 -8.09
CA LEU A 88 -41.96 -3.68 -8.22
C LEU A 88 -41.56 -3.12 -6.86
N GLU A 89 -40.39 -3.50 -6.38
CA GLU A 89 -39.78 -2.92 -5.19
C GLU A 89 -38.45 -2.27 -5.55
N THR A 90 -38.19 -1.10 -4.98
CA THR A 90 -36.86 -0.47 -5.04
C THR A 90 -36.00 -1.07 -3.93
N LYS A 91 -34.88 -1.70 -4.31
CA LYS A 91 -33.92 -2.31 -3.39
C LYS A 91 -32.57 -1.61 -3.48
N GLN A 92 -31.85 -1.61 -2.36
CA GLN A 92 -30.48 -1.13 -2.31
C GLN A 92 -29.56 -2.21 -2.89
N ARG A 93 -28.62 -1.80 -3.75
CA ARG A 93 -27.52 -2.63 -4.23
C ARG A 93 -26.51 -2.86 -3.11
N ASN A 94 -25.85 -4.01 -3.14
CA ASN A 94 -24.74 -4.27 -2.23
C ASN A 94 -23.54 -3.38 -2.60
N TYR A 95 -22.69 -3.03 -1.62
CA TYR A 95 -21.52 -2.18 -1.89
C TYR A 95 -20.58 -2.76 -2.96
N ILE A 96 -20.42 -4.08 -3.04
CA ILE A 96 -19.64 -4.71 -4.13
C ILE A 96 -20.24 -4.40 -5.51
N GLU A 97 -21.57 -4.43 -5.66
CA GLU A 97 -22.24 -4.14 -6.92
C GLU A 97 -22.09 -2.66 -7.28
N ILE A 98 -22.16 -1.78 -6.28
CA ILE A 98 -21.91 -0.34 -6.46
C ILE A 98 -20.49 -0.12 -6.96
N CYS A 99 -19.49 -0.71 -6.30
CA CYS A 99 -18.09 -0.64 -6.71
C CYS A 99 -17.87 -1.24 -8.09
N ARG A 100 -18.43 -2.43 -8.38
CA ARG A 100 -18.28 -3.12 -9.68
C ARG A 100 -18.89 -2.33 -10.83
N ASN A 101 -20.08 -1.76 -10.62
CA ASN A 101 -20.76 -0.97 -11.64
C ASN A 101 -19.95 0.29 -11.96
N TRP A 102 -19.48 1.02 -10.94
CA TRP A 102 -18.61 2.17 -11.14
C TRP A 102 -17.28 1.79 -11.81
N TYR A 103 -16.69 0.68 -11.38
CA TYR A 103 -15.41 0.22 -11.91
C TYR A 103 -15.49 -0.13 -13.39
N SER A 104 -16.62 -0.70 -13.82
CA SER A 104 -16.88 -1.11 -15.20
C SER A 104 -17.43 0.01 -16.08
N ASP A 105 -17.84 1.13 -15.48
CA ASP A 105 -18.37 2.27 -16.22
C ASP A 105 -17.25 3.20 -16.67
N PHE A 106 -16.96 3.12 -17.97
CA PHE A 106 -15.99 3.96 -18.68
C PHE A 106 -16.67 4.99 -19.60
N LYS A 107 -17.98 5.23 -19.43
CA LYS A 107 -18.74 6.11 -20.33
C LYS A 107 -18.33 7.59 -20.24
N SER A 108 -17.60 8.00 -19.21
CA SER A 108 -17.15 9.38 -18.98
C SER A 108 -15.65 9.60 -19.21
N VAL A 109 -14.95 8.72 -19.94
CA VAL A 109 -13.50 8.83 -20.24
C VAL A 109 -13.13 10.11 -21.05
N GLU A 110 -14.12 10.93 -21.43
CA GLU A 110 -13.93 12.14 -22.23
C GLU A 110 -13.13 13.25 -21.52
N GLU A 111 -13.07 13.28 -20.18
CA GLU A 111 -12.40 14.37 -19.44
C GLU A 111 -10.89 14.13 -19.26
N SER A 112 -10.45 12.92 -18.87
CA SER A 112 -9.04 12.55 -18.78
C SER A 112 -8.87 11.03 -18.62
N ILE A 113 -8.25 10.37 -19.60
CA ILE A 113 -7.94 8.93 -19.56
C ILE A 113 -7.07 8.59 -18.34
N ASP A 114 -6.11 9.47 -18.06
CA ASP A 114 -5.14 9.29 -16.99
C ASP A 114 -5.81 9.29 -15.61
N GLU A 115 -6.66 10.28 -15.36
CA GLU A 115 -7.46 10.37 -14.13
C GLU A 115 -8.37 9.16 -14.00
N CYS A 116 -9.09 8.79 -15.07
CA CYS A 116 -9.99 7.63 -15.02
C CYS A 116 -9.24 6.35 -14.60
N ILE A 117 -8.08 6.05 -15.20
CA ILE A 117 -7.31 4.87 -14.82
C ILE A 117 -6.82 4.98 -13.36
N LYS A 118 -6.33 6.14 -12.94
CA LYS A 118 -5.87 6.37 -11.56
C LYS A 118 -6.98 6.21 -10.54
N GLU A 119 -8.18 6.71 -10.81
CA GLU A 119 -9.35 6.52 -9.94
C GLU A 119 -9.66 5.03 -9.77
N ARG A 120 -9.69 4.27 -10.88
CA ARG A 120 -9.96 2.83 -10.84
C ARG A 120 -8.87 2.08 -10.08
N LEU A 121 -7.60 2.40 -10.31
CA LEU A 121 -6.49 1.82 -9.56
C LEU A 121 -6.56 2.18 -8.07
N SER A 122 -7.04 3.37 -7.71
CA SER A 122 -7.19 3.79 -6.30
C SER A 122 -8.12 2.88 -5.51
N LEU A 123 -9.20 2.42 -6.12
CA LEU A 123 -10.11 1.46 -5.50
C LEU A 123 -9.40 0.13 -5.19
N VAL A 124 -8.62 -0.38 -6.15
CA VAL A 124 -7.85 -1.62 -5.99
C VAL A 124 -6.77 -1.44 -4.92
N GLU A 125 -6.02 -0.34 -4.97
CA GLU A 125 -4.98 -0.02 -4.01
C GLU A 125 -5.53 0.02 -2.58
N LEU A 126 -6.64 0.75 -2.35
CA LEU A 126 -7.26 0.83 -1.03
C LEU A 126 -7.69 -0.54 -0.51
N GLY A 127 -8.30 -1.36 -1.38
CA GLY A 127 -8.66 -2.72 -1.01
C GLY A 127 -7.45 -3.54 -0.60
N MET A 128 -6.40 -3.54 -1.43
CA MET A 128 -5.15 -4.26 -1.17
C MET A 128 -4.42 -3.72 0.06
N ARG A 129 -4.48 -2.41 0.33
CA ARG A 129 -3.90 -1.76 1.51
C ARG A 129 -4.58 -2.22 2.81
N LEU A 130 -5.91 -2.34 2.81
CA LEU A 130 -6.65 -2.91 3.94
C LEU A 130 -6.23 -4.37 4.18
N LYS A 131 -6.05 -5.14 3.09
CA LYS A 131 -5.60 -6.54 3.19
C LYS A 131 -4.16 -6.68 3.66
N TYR A 132 -3.30 -5.76 3.26
CA TYR A 132 -1.94 -5.66 3.79
C TYR A 132 -1.95 -5.41 5.29
N ALA A 133 -2.78 -4.48 5.79
CA ALA A 133 -2.90 -4.23 7.22
C ALA A 133 -3.35 -5.47 8.02
N ASP A 134 -4.29 -6.25 7.48
CA ASP A 134 -4.70 -7.53 8.06
C ASP A 134 -3.54 -8.54 8.07
N ALA A 135 -2.77 -8.63 6.97
CA ALA A 135 -1.62 -9.53 6.85
C ALA A 135 -0.50 -9.16 7.83
N GLU A 136 -0.23 -7.88 8.02
CA GLU A 136 0.71 -7.37 9.04
C GLU A 136 0.25 -7.74 10.45
N GLY A 137 -1.06 -7.62 10.74
CA GLY A 137 -1.63 -8.10 11.99
C GLY A 137 -1.40 -9.61 12.18
N CYS A 138 -1.55 -10.41 11.13
CA CYS A 138 -1.24 -11.84 11.13
C CYS A 138 0.26 -12.11 11.40
N LYS A 139 1.17 -11.38 10.76
CA LYS A 139 2.62 -11.52 10.98
C LYS A 139 3.01 -11.20 12.42
N MET A 140 2.46 -10.12 12.98
CA MET A 140 2.73 -9.73 14.36
C MET A 140 2.21 -10.78 15.35
N ASN A 141 1.02 -11.33 15.11
CA ASN A 141 0.48 -12.43 15.92
C ASN A 141 1.35 -13.70 15.84
N LEU A 142 1.93 -14.00 14.68
CA LEU A 142 2.86 -15.12 14.52
C LEU A 142 4.18 -14.89 15.26
N ALA A 143 4.75 -13.70 15.18
CA ALA A 143 6.00 -13.35 15.87
C ALA A 143 5.85 -13.44 17.40
N LEU A 144 4.67 -13.11 17.93
CA LEU A 144 4.37 -13.18 19.36
C LEU A 144 3.95 -14.58 19.85
N ALA A 145 3.70 -15.52 18.93
CA ALA A 145 3.21 -16.85 19.29
C ALA A 145 4.36 -17.74 19.82
N VAL A 146 4.42 -17.89 21.15
CA VAL A 146 5.34 -18.83 21.83
C VAL A 146 4.66 -20.20 21.98
N GLY A 147 4.87 -21.12 21.04
CA GLY A 147 4.36 -22.50 21.16
C GLY A 147 4.21 -23.25 19.83
N PRO A 148 4.01 -24.59 19.87
CA PRO A 148 3.91 -25.40 18.65
C PRO A 148 2.70 -24.99 17.80
N LYS A 149 2.88 -25.05 16.46
CA LYS A 149 1.94 -24.66 15.38
C LYS A 149 0.46 -24.76 15.80
N SER A 150 -0.08 -23.67 16.34
CA SER A 150 -1.50 -23.59 16.67
C SER A 150 -2.33 -23.50 15.40
N VAL A 151 -3.61 -23.91 15.47
CA VAL A 151 -4.56 -23.71 14.36
C VAL A 151 -4.59 -22.24 13.95
N MET A 152 -4.49 -21.32 14.91
CA MET A 152 -4.43 -19.89 14.63
C MET A 152 -3.18 -19.47 13.86
N ALA A 153 -2.01 -20.02 14.19
CA ALA A 153 -0.79 -19.77 13.44
C ALA A 153 -0.92 -20.26 11.99
N SER A 154 -1.52 -21.43 11.79
CA SER A 154 -1.75 -21.96 10.43
C SER A 154 -2.72 -21.10 9.60
N VAL A 155 -3.74 -20.51 10.24
CA VAL A 155 -4.69 -19.60 9.58
C VAL A 155 -4.00 -18.29 9.21
N SER A 156 -3.24 -17.71 10.13
CA SER A 156 -2.47 -16.49 9.86
C SER A 156 -1.45 -16.69 8.73
N GLN A 157 -0.74 -17.82 8.73
CA GLN A 157 0.23 -18.16 7.69
C GLN A 157 -0.44 -18.27 6.31
N ARG A 158 -1.57 -19.01 6.22
CA ARG A 158 -2.33 -19.12 4.98
C ARG A 158 -2.84 -17.77 4.47
N TYR A 159 -3.23 -16.88 5.38
CA TYR A 159 -3.68 -15.55 5.00
C TYR A 159 -2.55 -14.70 4.41
N ILE A 160 -1.36 -14.74 5.03
CA ILE A 160 -0.16 -14.07 4.53
C ILE A 160 0.21 -14.61 3.15
N GLU A 161 0.27 -15.94 2.98
CA GLU A 161 0.56 -16.57 1.68
C GLU A 161 -0.45 -16.20 0.60
N LYS A 162 -1.75 -16.15 0.96
CA LYS A 162 -2.81 -15.70 0.04
C LYS A 162 -2.55 -14.24 -0.38
N TYR A 163 -2.15 -13.39 0.55
CA TYR A 163 -1.88 -11.97 0.28
C TYR A 163 -0.67 -11.80 -0.62
N GLU A 164 0.44 -12.48 -0.32
CA GLU A 164 1.66 -12.46 -1.13
C GLU A 164 1.40 -12.96 -2.56
N THR A 165 0.59 -14.02 -2.70
CA THR A 165 0.17 -14.54 -4.00
C THR A 165 -0.63 -13.49 -4.78
N ALA A 166 -1.61 -12.84 -4.14
CA ALA A 166 -2.41 -11.80 -4.79
C ALA A 166 -1.58 -10.55 -5.16
N ALA A 167 -0.64 -10.15 -4.30
CA ALA A 167 0.27 -9.04 -4.55
C ALA A 167 1.25 -9.33 -5.71
N SER A 168 1.80 -10.55 -5.77
CA SER A 168 2.66 -10.98 -6.87
C SER A 168 1.88 -11.02 -8.19
N GLU A 169 0.69 -11.62 -8.19
CA GLU A 169 -0.18 -11.68 -9.36
C GLU A 169 -0.55 -10.28 -9.86
N LEU A 170 -0.87 -9.35 -8.96
CA LEU A 170 -1.16 -7.96 -9.30
C LEU A 170 0.03 -7.30 -10.03
N ASN A 171 1.25 -7.46 -9.50
CA ASN A 171 2.47 -6.96 -10.13
C ASN A 171 2.72 -7.59 -11.51
N ASP A 172 2.48 -8.90 -11.66
CA ASP A 172 2.63 -9.57 -12.95
C ASP A 172 1.61 -9.06 -13.98
N ARG A 173 0.37 -8.74 -13.55
CA ARG A 173 -0.63 -8.11 -14.43
C ARG A 173 -0.22 -6.72 -14.86
N LEU A 174 0.25 -5.87 -13.93
CA LEU A 174 0.74 -4.53 -14.24
C LEU A 174 1.92 -4.58 -15.23
N ARG A 175 2.90 -5.46 -14.99
CA ARG A 175 4.05 -5.65 -15.87
C ARG A 175 3.65 -6.14 -17.26
N SER A 176 2.75 -7.13 -17.33
CA SER A 176 2.23 -7.65 -18.61
C SER A 176 1.51 -6.59 -19.44
N ALA A 177 0.88 -5.62 -18.76
CA ALA A 177 0.18 -4.50 -19.34
C ALA A 177 1.10 -3.33 -19.72
N ARG A 178 2.35 -3.35 -19.26
CA ARG A 178 3.31 -2.24 -19.32
C ARG A 178 2.80 -1.00 -18.59
N PHE A 179 2.13 -1.19 -17.47
CA PHE A 179 1.81 -0.09 -16.57
C PHE A 179 3.12 0.33 -15.90
N PRO A 180 3.43 1.63 -15.81
CA PRO A 180 4.66 2.12 -15.20
C PRO A 180 4.56 2.10 -13.66
N LEU A 181 4.04 1.02 -13.09
CA LEU A 181 3.66 0.92 -11.70
C LEU A 181 4.07 -0.44 -11.12
N ASN A 182 4.54 -0.40 -9.87
CA ASN A 182 4.67 -1.57 -9.03
C ASN A 182 3.87 -1.38 -7.74
N TYR A 183 3.33 -2.49 -7.25
CA TYR A 183 2.64 -2.59 -5.97
C TYR A 183 3.60 -3.07 -4.88
N HIS A 184 3.76 -2.25 -3.84
CA HIS A 184 4.60 -2.53 -2.68
C HIS A 184 3.86 -2.23 -1.38
N ASN A 185 3.74 -3.24 -0.51
CA ASN A 185 3.29 -3.09 0.88
C ASN A 185 2.03 -2.21 1.04
N GLY A 186 1.02 -2.37 0.16
CA GLY A 186 -0.24 -1.60 0.22
C GLY A 186 -0.35 -0.39 -0.72
N PHE A 187 0.67 -0.09 -1.52
CA PHE A 187 0.71 1.13 -2.34
C PHE A 187 1.20 0.84 -3.76
N PHE A 188 0.61 1.49 -4.75
CA PHE A 188 1.18 1.62 -6.09
C PHE A 188 2.19 2.77 -6.11
N GLN A 189 3.35 2.50 -6.70
CA GLN A 189 4.44 3.44 -6.90
C GLN A 189 4.96 3.34 -8.33
N ILE A 190 5.59 4.40 -8.82
CA ILE A 190 6.11 4.43 -10.19
C ILE A 190 7.34 3.52 -10.27
N GLU A 191 7.36 2.63 -11.25
CA GLU A 191 8.51 1.72 -11.49
C GLU A 191 9.69 2.50 -12.07
N ALA A 192 10.84 2.49 -11.39
CA ALA A 192 12.01 3.29 -11.78
C ALA A 192 12.84 2.69 -12.96
N ASP A 193 12.80 1.38 -13.17
CA ASP A 193 13.28 0.58 -14.32
C ASP A 193 13.15 -0.89 -13.88
N THR A 194 12.94 -1.83 -14.79
CA THR A 194 12.90 -3.28 -14.52
C THR A 194 14.15 -3.82 -13.80
N VAL A 195 15.34 -3.32 -14.14
CA VAL A 195 16.60 -3.75 -13.48
C VAL A 195 16.68 -3.19 -12.07
N ILE A 196 16.37 -1.91 -11.89
CA ILE A 196 16.36 -1.24 -10.58
C ILE A 196 15.31 -1.88 -9.69
N SER A 197 14.12 -2.15 -10.22
CA SER A 197 13.03 -2.74 -9.46
C SER A 197 13.37 -4.15 -8.97
N ARG A 198 14.00 -4.97 -9.83
CA ARG A 198 14.37 -6.34 -9.48
C ARG A 198 15.55 -6.42 -8.52
N GLU A 199 16.60 -5.63 -8.76
CA GLU A 199 17.88 -5.77 -8.04
C GLU A 199 17.93 -4.89 -6.77
N ILE A 200 17.09 -3.86 -6.69
CA ILE A 200 17.10 -2.89 -5.58
C ILE A 200 15.74 -2.83 -4.88
N GLU A 201 14.66 -2.48 -5.58
CA GLU A 201 13.37 -2.20 -4.92
C GLU A 201 12.74 -3.46 -4.30
N GLN A 202 12.65 -4.56 -5.04
CA GLN A 202 12.03 -5.80 -4.54
C GLN A 202 12.76 -6.38 -3.32
N PRO A 203 14.10 -6.55 -3.32
CA PRO A 203 14.84 -6.98 -2.13
C PRO A 203 14.65 -6.00 -0.96
N PHE A 204 14.69 -4.70 -1.24
CA PHE A 204 14.49 -3.66 -0.23
C PHE A 204 13.10 -3.77 0.42
N TRP A 205 12.03 -3.81 -0.37
CA TRP A 205 10.65 -3.88 0.13
C TRP A 205 10.35 -5.19 0.85
N SER A 206 10.94 -6.30 0.39
CA SER A 206 10.87 -7.59 1.09
C SER A 206 11.51 -7.49 2.48
N LEU A 207 12.68 -6.87 2.59
CA LEU A 207 13.40 -6.71 3.86
C LEU A 207 12.61 -5.83 4.85
N VAL A 208 12.07 -4.70 4.39
CA VAL A 208 11.35 -3.76 5.28
C VAL A 208 9.89 -4.16 5.56
N SER A 209 9.42 -5.27 4.99
CA SER A 209 8.06 -5.79 5.23
C SER A 209 7.89 -6.48 6.60
N GLU A 210 8.96 -6.63 7.38
CA GLU A 210 8.86 -7.18 8.73
C GLU A 210 8.39 -6.11 9.73
N PRO A 211 7.62 -6.49 10.78
CA PRO A 211 7.09 -5.53 11.76
C PRO A 211 8.15 -4.66 12.43
N LEU A 212 9.38 -5.17 12.56
CA LEU A 212 10.53 -4.45 13.10
C LEU A 212 10.87 -3.18 12.30
N TRP A 213 10.69 -3.22 10.99
CA TRP A 213 11.08 -2.16 10.05
C TRP A 213 9.92 -1.23 9.68
N LYS A 214 8.78 -1.30 10.37
CA LYS A 214 7.56 -0.55 10.03
C LYS A 214 7.79 0.96 9.83
N ASN A 215 8.62 1.59 10.66
CA ASN A 215 8.93 3.03 10.50
C ASN A 215 9.75 3.30 9.24
N VAL A 216 10.69 2.40 8.91
CA VAL A 216 11.51 2.48 7.69
C VAL A 216 10.64 2.31 6.44
N ASP A 217 9.72 1.34 6.45
CA ASP A 217 8.75 1.11 5.37
C ASP A 217 7.89 2.36 5.11
N ILE A 218 7.32 2.96 6.16
CA ILE A 218 6.49 4.16 6.05
C ILE A 218 7.30 5.35 5.51
N ASP A 219 8.45 5.64 6.12
CA ASP A 219 9.27 6.80 5.75
C ASP A 219 9.80 6.67 4.30
N MET A 220 10.18 5.46 3.85
CA MET A 220 10.64 5.25 2.48
C MET A 220 9.52 5.34 1.45
N LYS A 221 8.31 4.88 1.78
CA LYS A 221 7.16 5.07 0.87
C LYS A 221 6.86 6.55 0.66
N GLU A 222 6.85 7.33 1.75
CA GLU A 222 6.64 8.78 1.65
C GLU A 222 7.80 9.43 0.86
N ALA A 223 9.04 8.99 1.05
CA ALA A 223 10.18 9.51 0.29
C ALA A 223 10.03 9.29 -1.23
N VAL A 224 9.59 8.09 -1.63
CA VAL A 224 9.35 7.74 -3.05
C VAL A 224 8.17 8.53 -3.60
N ASP A 225 7.07 8.60 -2.87
CA ASP A 225 5.88 9.35 -3.30
C ASP A 225 6.19 10.85 -3.47
N GLN A 226 6.97 11.46 -2.56
CA GLN A 226 7.39 12.85 -2.69
C GLN A 226 8.37 13.05 -3.86
N ARG A 227 9.27 12.09 -4.11
CA ARG A 227 10.20 12.15 -5.25
C ARG A 227 9.42 12.16 -6.58
N ASP A 228 8.48 11.24 -6.70
CA ASP A 228 7.76 10.99 -7.95
C ASP A 228 6.79 12.11 -8.30
N ASN A 229 6.25 12.81 -7.29
CA ASN A 229 5.31 13.92 -7.47
C ASN A 229 5.98 15.30 -7.42
N GLY A 230 7.32 15.37 -7.39
CA GLY A 230 8.05 16.64 -7.26
C GLY A 230 7.74 17.38 -5.95
N GLY A 231 7.34 16.64 -4.93
CA GLY A 231 6.95 17.13 -3.62
C GLY A 231 8.14 17.61 -2.77
N LYS A 232 7.85 18.03 -1.54
CA LYS A 232 8.85 18.68 -0.68
C LYS A 232 9.76 17.65 -0.03
N ASP A 233 11.06 17.84 -0.25
CA ASP A 233 12.16 17.22 0.48
C ASP A 233 12.08 15.68 0.61
N PRO A 234 12.01 14.92 -0.51
CA PRO A 234 12.01 13.45 -0.48
C PRO A 234 13.22 12.88 0.30
N ALA A 235 14.34 13.58 0.25
CA ALA A 235 15.55 13.21 0.93
C ALA A 235 15.47 13.31 2.47
N ILE A 236 14.57 14.14 3.04
CA ILE A 236 14.32 14.16 4.49
C ILE A 236 13.67 12.86 4.93
N PHE A 237 12.68 12.39 4.18
CA PHE A 237 11.99 11.14 4.50
C PHE A 237 12.93 9.94 4.36
N ALA A 238 13.77 9.92 3.31
CA ALA A 238 14.83 8.91 3.19
C ALA A 238 15.84 8.96 4.34
N ALA A 239 16.22 10.16 4.80
CA ALA A 239 17.11 10.31 5.95
C ALA A 239 16.46 9.81 7.26
N LYS A 240 15.16 10.06 7.47
CA LYS A 240 14.42 9.51 8.62
C LYS A 240 14.36 7.99 8.60
N ALA A 241 14.16 7.39 7.42
CA ALA A 241 14.20 5.94 7.25
C ALA A 241 15.58 5.36 7.61
N LEU A 242 16.67 6.01 7.17
CA LEU A 242 18.04 5.61 7.52
C LEU A 242 18.31 5.75 9.02
N GLU A 243 17.84 6.83 9.65
CA GLU A 243 17.96 7.02 11.10
C GLU A 243 17.21 5.93 11.87
N SER A 244 15.98 5.62 11.46
CA SER A 244 15.19 4.52 12.03
C SER A 244 15.90 3.18 11.87
N THR A 245 16.53 2.95 10.71
CA THR A 245 17.30 1.72 10.44
C THR A 245 18.46 1.55 11.42
N ILE A 246 19.25 2.62 11.61
CA ILE A 246 20.39 2.63 12.54
C ILE A 246 19.93 2.38 13.98
N LYS A 247 18.80 2.97 14.39
CA LYS A 247 18.22 2.76 15.73
C LYS A 247 17.80 1.32 15.95
N VAL A 248 17.13 0.72 14.97
CA VAL A 248 16.71 -0.70 15.03
C VAL A 248 17.92 -1.61 15.17
N ILE A 249 18.94 -1.46 14.30
CA ILE A 249 20.16 -2.28 14.36
C ILE A 249 20.89 -2.10 15.70
N SER A 250 21.02 -0.87 16.17
CA SER A 250 21.65 -0.59 17.47
C SER A 250 20.88 -1.24 18.63
N SER A 251 19.55 -1.33 18.54
CA SER A 251 18.71 -1.97 19.55
C SER A 251 18.85 -3.49 19.53
N GLU A 252 18.87 -4.11 18.34
CA GLU A 252 19.05 -5.56 18.18
C GLU A 252 20.43 -6.04 18.66
N LEU A 253 21.43 -5.16 18.65
CA LEU A 253 22.78 -5.43 19.16
C LEU A 253 22.94 -5.11 20.66
N ASP A 254 21.87 -4.74 21.37
CA ASP A 254 21.88 -4.31 22.77
C ASP A 254 22.83 -3.13 23.05
N LEU A 255 23.03 -2.26 22.05
CA LEU A 255 23.94 -1.10 22.12
C LEU A 255 23.22 0.22 22.46
N THR A 256 21.92 0.16 22.77
CA THR A 256 21.11 1.33 23.16
C THR A 256 21.03 1.47 24.68
N HIS A 257 21.35 2.65 25.19
CA HIS A 257 21.41 2.96 26.63
C HIS A 257 20.42 4.06 27.06
N GLY A 258 19.61 4.60 26.14
CA GLY A 258 18.57 5.59 26.41
C GLY A 258 19.10 7.02 26.65
N GLY A 259 20.41 7.22 26.48
CA GLY A 259 21.09 8.51 26.61
C GLY A 259 21.59 9.09 25.28
N GLU A 260 21.31 8.41 24.17
CA GLU A 260 21.78 8.80 22.84
C GLU A 260 21.11 10.10 22.36
N ARG A 261 21.93 11.06 21.92
CA ARG A 261 21.44 12.32 21.34
C ARG A 261 21.39 12.22 19.82
N GLY A 262 20.24 11.82 19.28
CA GLY A 262 19.99 11.70 17.84
C GLY A 262 20.83 10.60 17.16
N ALA A 263 20.80 10.56 15.82
CA ALA A 263 21.45 9.52 15.01
C ALA A 263 22.95 9.33 15.29
N HIS A 264 23.66 10.43 15.61
CA HIS A 264 25.11 10.40 15.86
C HIS A 264 25.49 9.52 17.06
N GLY A 265 24.67 9.49 18.11
CA GLY A 265 24.91 8.65 19.29
C GLY A 265 24.84 7.16 18.98
N PHE A 266 23.87 6.76 18.15
CA PHE A 266 23.72 5.37 17.71
C PHE A 266 24.86 4.95 16.77
N ILE A 267 25.28 5.83 15.85
CA ILE A 267 26.41 5.58 14.94
C ILE A 267 27.72 5.38 15.72
N GLU A 268 27.97 6.17 16.77
CA GLU A 268 29.14 5.97 17.63
C GLU A 268 29.13 4.61 18.30
N ASN A 269 27.97 4.21 18.84
CA ASN A 269 27.82 2.91 19.50
C ASN A 269 28.12 1.74 18.55
N LEU A 270 27.68 1.82 17.29
CA LEU A 270 27.93 0.79 16.26
C LEU A 270 29.41 0.69 15.84
N SER A 271 30.18 1.77 16.01
CA SER A 271 31.61 1.83 15.65
C SER A 271 32.56 1.44 16.79
N LYS A 272 32.04 1.15 17.99
CA LYS A 272 32.86 0.75 19.14
C LYS A 272 33.56 -0.59 18.87
N ASN A 273 34.81 -0.70 19.30
CA ASN A 273 35.65 -1.90 19.18
C ASN A 273 35.02 -3.19 19.75
N SER A 274 34.02 -3.08 20.63
CA SER A 274 33.33 -4.24 21.21
C SER A 274 32.44 -4.99 20.21
N VAL A 275 31.91 -4.31 19.19
CA VAL A 275 31.03 -4.92 18.18
C VAL A 275 31.55 -4.69 16.76
N MET A 276 32.15 -3.52 16.49
CA MET A 276 32.71 -3.13 15.19
C MET A 276 31.76 -3.45 14.02
N PHE A 277 30.49 -3.09 14.19
CA PHE A 277 29.46 -3.36 13.17
C PHE A 277 29.68 -2.51 11.93
N ILE A 278 30.15 -1.27 12.12
CA ILE A 278 30.60 -0.38 11.05
C ILE A 278 32.05 0.01 11.25
N VAL A 279 32.76 0.23 10.14
CA VAL A 279 34.15 0.69 10.16
C VAL A 279 34.25 2.22 10.15
N GLU A 280 35.43 2.76 10.42
CA GLU A 280 35.64 4.20 10.66
C GLU A 280 35.14 5.10 9.52
N TRP A 281 35.39 4.71 8.26
CA TRP A 281 34.93 5.51 7.12
C TRP A 281 33.40 5.50 6.96
N GLU A 282 32.71 4.40 7.28
CA GLU A 282 31.25 4.31 7.24
C GLU A 282 30.62 5.19 8.31
N ARG A 283 31.20 5.16 9.53
CA ARG A 283 30.82 6.03 10.64
C ARG A 283 30.91 7.50 10.21
N ASP A 284 32.02 7.89 9.60
CA ASP A 284 32.28 9.27 9.22
C ASP A 284 31.36 9.73 8.08
N ILE A 285 31.05 8.86 7.10
CA ILE A 285 30.08 9.12 6.05
C ILE A 285 28.67 9.30 6.63
N LEU A 286 28.22 8.39 7.50
CA LEU A 286 26.88 8.45 8.09
C LEU A 286 26.69 9.72 8.94
N LYS A 287 27.67 10.05 9.78
CA LYS A 287 27.64 11.30 10.56
C LYS A 287 27.62 12.53 9.66
N SER A 288 28.49 12.56 8.65
CA SER A 288 28.53 13.66 7.68
C SER A 288 27.18 13.80 6.97
N PHE A 289 26.59 12.70 6.52
CA PHE A 289 25.27 12.69 5.90
C PHE A 289 24.21 13.35 6.80
N PHE A 290 24.08 12.90 8.05
CA PHE A 290 23.11 13.47 8.99
C PHE A 290 23.42 14.93 9.37
N PHE A 291 24.70 15.27 9.51
CA PHE A 291 25.10 16.64 9.80
C PHE A 291 24.71 17.59 8.65
N PHE A 292 25.01 17.23 7.41
CA PHE A 292 24.69 18.06 6.24
C PHE A 292 23.19 18.13 5.98
N PHE A 293 22.48 16.99 5.99
CA PHE A 293 21.05 16.96 5.70
C PHE A 293 20.22 17.72 6.74
N PHE A 294 20.49 17.55 8.03
CA PHE A 294 19.72 18.24 9.07
C PHE A 294 20.11 19.71 9.22
N ASN A 295 21.38 20.10 8.98
CA ASN A 295 21.76 21.52 9.03
C ASN A 295 21.30 22.31 7.80
N GLN A 296 21.36 21.75 6.58
CA GLN A 296 20.91 22.45 5.37
C GLN A 296 19.39 22.59 5.26
N LEU A 297 18.62 21.69 5.88
CA LEU A 297 17.16 21.71 5.82
C LEU A 297 16.53 22.36 7.07
N GLY A 298 17.26 22.45 8.18
CA GLY A 298 16.85 23.14 9.41
C GLY A 298 17.06 24.66 9.37
N HIS A 299 18.01 25.14 8.58
CA HIS A 299 18.16 26.54 8.25
C HIS A 299 17.70 26.73 6.81
N GLY A 300 16.53 27.35 6.62
CA GLY A 300 16.02 27.68 5.29
C GLY A 300 17.06 28.42 4.43
N PRO A 301 16.85 28.51 3.11
CA PRO A 301 17.82 29.12 2.21
C PRO A 301 18.19 30.52 2.71
N CYS A 302 19.49 30.77 2.85
CA CYS A 302 20.01 32.11 3.02
C CYS A 302 19.79 32.91 1.73
#